data_AF-A0A950ILJ7-F1
#
_entry.id   AF-A0A950ILJ7-F1
#
_cell.length_a   1.000
_cell.length_b   1.000
_cell.length_c   1.000
_cell.angle_alpha   90.00
_cell.angle_beta   90.00
_cell.angle_gamma   90.00
#
_symmetry.space_group_name_H-M   'P 1'
#
loop_
_entity.id
_entity.type
_entity.pdbx_description
1 polymer ?
#
loop_
_entity_poly.entity_id
_entity_poly.type
_entity_poly.pdbx_seq_one_letter_code
_entity_poly.pdbx_strand_id
1 'polypeptide(L)' 'MYPDILLVRQSDGYRVLHGHLHLTSAMASSQEAFAHASGEGKVKVVKTAEGIFIGEQGRRVPLLWNQ' A
#
# COMPACT_ATOMS: atom_id res chain seq x y z
N MET A 1 -2.22 -11.84 15.22
CA MET A 1 -1.10 -11.71 14.27
C MET A 1 -1.21 -10.34 13.64
N TYR A 2 -0.26 -9.43 13.89
CA TYR A 2 -0.30 -8.08 13.32
C TYR A 2 0.08 -8.14 11.83
N PRO A 3 -0.59 -7.41 10.93
CA PRO A 3 -0.22 -7.38 9.53
C PRO A 3 1.15 -6.72 9.37
N ASP A 4 2.00 -7.31 8.53
CA ASP A 4 3.35 -6.81 8.25
C ASP A 4 3.35 -5.38 7.67
N ILE A 5 2.27 -5.01 6.97
CA ILE A 5 2.05 -3.70 6.37
C ILE A 5 0.61 -3.29 6.65
N LEU A 6 0.41 -2.17 7.36
CA LEU A 6 -0.90 -1.61 7.67
C LEU A 6 -1.07 -0.28 6.93
N LEU A 7 -2.17 -0.15 6.20
CA LEU A 7 -2.58 1.05 5.48
C LEU A 7 -3.85 1.63 6.10
N VAL A 8 -4.06 2.92 5.92
CA VAL A 8 -5.32 3.60 6.22
C VAL A 8 -5.75 4.43 5.03
N ARG A 9 -7.04 4.41 4.71
CA ARG A 9 -7.62 5.29 3.71
C ARG A 9 -7.62 6.73 4.22
N GLN A 10 -7.02 7.65 3.48
CA GLN A 10 -7.06 9.09 3.74
C GLN A 10 -7.56 9.78 2.48
N SER A 11 -8.74 10.42 2.51
CA SER A 11 -9.35 11.22 1.44
C SER A 11 -8.99 10.80 0.00
N ASP A 12 -7.84 11.25 -0.51
CA ASP A 12 -7.39 11.05 -1.90
C ASP A 12 -6.46 9.83 -2.11
N GLY A 13 -6.16 9.06 -1.07
CA GLY A 13 -5.09 8.08 -1.08
C GLY A 13 -5.10 7.05 0.05
N TYR A 14 -4.06 6.23 0.10
CA TYR A 14 -3.73 5.40 1.26
C TYR A 14 -2.46 5.91 1.91
N ARG A 15 -2.43 5.89 3.24
CA ARG A 15 -1.23 6.16 4.01
C ARG A 15 -0.78 4.91 4.74
N VAL A 16 0.53 4.68 4.77
CA VAL A 16 1.10 3.58 5.56
C VAL A 16 1.10 3.99 7.04
N LEU A 17 0.40 3.21 7.86
CA LEU A 17 0.44 3.33 9.32
C LEU A 17 1.59 2.51 9.91
N HIS A 18 1.86 1.33 9.35
CA HIS A 18 2.86 0.41 9.85
C HIS A 18 3.51 -0.37 8.71
N GLY A 19 4.76 -0.80 8.92
CA GLY A 19 5.45 -1.66 7.95
C GLY A 19 6.10 -0.92 6.80
N HIS A 20 6.46 0.36 6.95
CA HIS A 20 7.15 1.13 5.92
C HIS A 20 8.39 0.40 5.37
N LEU A 21 9.26 -0.10 6.27
CA LEU A 21 10.45 -0.85 5.87
C LEU A 21 10.13 -2.13 5.11
N HIS A 22 9.11 -2.88 5.56
CA HIS A 22 8.66 -4.10 4.89
C HIS A 22 8.07 -3.79 3.52
N LEU A 23 7.30 -2.70 3.40
CA LEU A 23 6.76 -2.26 2.13
C LEU A 23 7.86 -1.80 1.17
N THR A 24 8.82 -0.99 1.62
CA THR A 24 9.97 -0.58 0.81
C THR A 24 10.77 -1.79 0.33
N SER A 25 11.05 -2.74 1.23
CA SER A 25 11.77 -3.97 0.89
C SER A 25 10.99 -4.81 -0.14
N ALA A 26 9.68 -4.96 0.03
CA ALA A 26 8.84 -5.68 -0.93
C ALA A 26 8.76 -4.97 -2.28
N MET A 27 8.73 -3.64 -2.29
CA MET A 27 8.72 -2.81 -3.51
C MET A 27 10.08 -2.68 -4.19
N ALA A 28 11.17 -3.06 -3.50
CA ALA A 28 12.51 -3.15 -4.06
C ALA A 28 12.71 -4.49 -4.81
N SER A 29 12.12 -5.57 -4.30
CA SER A 29 12.23 -6.91 -4.89
C SER A 29 11.11 -7.26 -5.88
N SER A 30 9.94 -6.67 -5.72
CA SER A 30 8.74 -6.95 -6.50
C SER A 30 8.02 -5.66 -6.90
N GLN A 31 7.29 -5.70 -8.01
CA GLN A 31 6.36 -4.64 -8.38
C GLN A 31 5.02 -4.75 -7.65
N GLU A 32 4.80 -5.81 -6.90
CA GLU A 32 3.53 -6.06 -6.21
C GLU A 32 3.77 -6.57 -4.79
N ALA A 33 2.96 -6.09 -3.84
CA ALA A 33 2.91 -6.58 -2.47
C ALA A 33 1.48 -6.61 -1.96
N PHE A 34 1.24 -7.36 -0.89
CA PHE A 34 -0.03 -7.33 -0.19
C PHE A 34 0.11 -6.56 1.12
N ALA A 35 -0.88 -5.72 1.40
CA ALA A 35 -0.98 -4.98 2.64
C ALA A 35 -2.38 -5.14 3.23
N HIS A 36 -2.54 -4.77 4.50
CA HIS A 36 -3.85 -4.71 5.14
C HIS A 36 -4.30 -3.26 5.25
N ALA A 37 -5.40 -2.88 4.63
CA ALA A 37 -6.04 -1.59 4.81
C ALA A 37 -7.05 -1.65 5.95
N SER A 38 -6.92 -0.75 6.92
CA SER A 38 -7.84 -0.62 8.03
C SER A 38 -9.24 -0.29 7.51
N GLY A 39 -10.22 -1.15 7.81
CA GLY A 39 -11.61 -1.01 7.36
C GLY A 39 -11.92 -1.69 6.02
N GLU A 40 -10.92 -2.10 5.25
CA GLU A 40 -11.11 -2.70 3.90
C GLU A 40 -10.51 -4.11 3.79
N GLY A 41 -9.59 -4.48 4.67
CA GLY A 41 -8.96 -5.80 4.70
C GLY A 41 -7.74 -5.89 3.80
N LYS A 42 -7.50 -7.05 3.19
CA LYS A 42 -6.29 -7.29 2.39
C LYS A 42 -6.39 -6.58 1.03
N VAL A 43 -5.45 -5.68 0.77
CA VAL A 43 -5.34 -4.91 -0.48
C VAL A 43 -4.03 -5.21 -1.19
N LYS A 44 -4.02 -5.05 -2.52
CA LYS A 44 -2.83 -5.24 -3.36
C LYS A 44 -2.17 -3.89 -3.60
N VAL A 45 -0.90 -3.78 -3.23
CA VAL A 45 -0.03 -2.65 -3.54
C VAL A 45 0.70 -2.97 -4.85
N VAL A 46 0.71 -2.03 -5.79
CA VAL A 46 1.33 -2.16 -7.10
C VAL A 46 2.23 -0.95 -7.36
N LYS A 47 3.49 -1.21 -7.65
CA LYS A 47 4.48 -0.24 -8.11
C LYS A 47 4.43 -0.18 -9.63
N THR A 48 4.10 0.98 -10.16
CA THR A 48 4.12 1.29 -11.58
C THR A 48 5.21 2.32 -11.88
N ALA A 49 5.42 2.64 -13.16
CA ALA A 49 6.32 3.72 -13.56
C ALA A 49 5.89 5.10 -13.02
N GLU A 50 4.61 5.28 -12.69
CA GLU A 50 4.03 6.54 -12.21
C GLU A 50 4.09 6.67 -10.67
N GLY A 51 4.47 5.61 -9.95
CA GLY A 51 4.52 5.59 -8.49
C GLY A 51 3.97 4.30 -7.88
N ILE A 52 3.53 4.40 -6.61
CA ILE A 52 2.97 3.25 -5.87
C ILE A 52 1.46 3.48 -5.71
N PHE A 53 0.68 2.47 -6.07
CA PHE A 53 -0.77 2.51 -6.07
C PHE A 53 -1.35 1.32 -5.32
N ILE A 54 -2.54 1.50 -4.76
CA ILE A 54 -3.37 0.42 -4.22
C ILE A 54 -4.36 0.01 -5.29
N GLY A 55 -4.28 -1.25 -5.71
CA GLY A 55 -5.23 -1.90 -6.61
C GLY A 55 -6.44 -2.35 -5.80
N GLU A 56 -7.44 -1.50 -5.72
CA GLU A 56 -8.70 -1.75 -5.01
C GLU A 56 -9.82 -1.94 -6.03
N GLN A 57 -10.33 -3.16 -6.22
CA GLN A 57 -11.51 -3.47 -7.08
C GLN A 57 -11.58 -2.71 -8.42
N GLY A 58 -10.46 -2.57 -9.14
CA GLY A 58 -10.39 -1.89 -10.44
C GLY A 58 -10.09 -0.38 -10.38
N ARG A 59 -9.96 0.21 -9.20
CA ARG A 59 -9.47 1.58 -8.98
C ARG A 59 -8.02 1.55 -8.52
N ARG A 60 -7.22 2.48 -9.06
CA ARG A 60 -5.85 2.75 -8.61
C ARG A 60 -5.88 3.98 -7.74
N VAL A 61 -5.63 3.80 -6.46
CA VAL A 61 -5.59 4.90 -5.48
C VAL A 61 -4.13 5.11 -5.10
N PRO A 62 -3.60 6.35 -5.13
CA PRO A 62 -2.19 6.58 -4.84
C PRO A 62 -1.86 6.23 -3.38
N LEU A 63 -0.69 5.64 -3.17
CA LEU A 63 -0.09 5.55 -1.85
C LEU A 63 0.61 6.88 -1.54
N LEU A 64 0.09 7.61 -0.56
CA LEU A 64 0.65 8.88 -0.10
C LEU A 64 1.92 8.59 0.71
N TRP A 65 3.05 8.63 0.02
CA TRP A 65 4.38 8.59 0.63
C TRP A 65 4.75 9.99 1.08
N ASN A 66 4.31 10.39 2.27
CA ASN A 66 4.80 11.66 2.84
C ASN A 66 6.29 11.49 3.15
N GLN A 67 7.12 12.29 2.48
CA GLN A 67 8.52 12.51 2.83
C GLN A 67 8.65 13.06 4.25
#